data_AF-A0A9X2AUM7-F1
#
_entry.id   AF-A0A9X2AUM7-F1
#
_cell.length_a   1.000
_cell.length_b   1.000
_cell.length_c   1.000
_cell.angle_alpha   90.00
_cell.angle_beta   90.00
_cell.angle_gamma   90.00
#
_symmetry.space_group_name_H-M   'P 1'
#
loop_
_entity.id
_entity.type
_entity.pdbx_description
1 polymer ?
#
loop_
_entity_poly.entity_id
_entity_poly.type
_entity_poly.pdbx_seq_one_letter_code
_entity_poly.pdbx_strand_id
1 'polypeptide(L)'
;MIETQKKDFDSIKKSLIKKNAHVVLEEARRLYALEQERRNGADTKSGLYLTAVAALIAFFSSQAPEFTSQVSWFSVVTFLLAVFQLIRCGIWSLKALKVTGYALLDWKDLIEQPSSADFESNLAKKLLCSLRYNYDLNNDKLTNVNMSYETLISASFWLVIYLVIEIIQSILEQTYSNPSMYDATLYICSWCNFSYT
;
A
#
# COMPACT_ATOMS: atom_id res chain seq x y z
N MET A 1 -22.12 1.07 -13.85
CA MET A 1 -21.25 -0.09 -13.52
C MET A 1 -22.02 -1.42 -13.54
N ILE A 2 -23.19 -1.52 -12.90
CA ILE A 2 -24.00 -2.76 -12.91
C ILE A 2 -24.54 -3.12 -14.30
N GLU A 3 -24.93 -2.12 -15.10
CA GLU A 3 -25.52 -2.33 -16.43
C GLU A 3 -24.49 -2.82 -17.48
N THR A 4 -23.27 -2.28 -17.43
CA THR A 4 -22.13 -2.75 -18.23
C THR A 4 -21.75 -4.19 -17.87
N GLN A 5 -21.73 -4.52 -16.58
CA GLN A 5 -21.38 -5.87 -16.13
C GLN A 5 -22.41 -6.91 -16.60
N LYS A 6 -23.71 -6.59 -16.52
CA LYS A 6 -24.79 -7.44 -17.06
C LYS A 6 -24.66 -7.66 -18.56
N LYS A 7 -24.37 -6.59 -19.32
CA LYS A 7 -24.14 -6.67 -20.78
C LYS A 7 -22.96 -7.58 -21.12
N ASP A 8 -21.87 -7.50 -20.35
CA ASP A 8 -20.68 -8.35 -20.54
C ASP A 8 -21.00 -9.82 -20.25
N PHE A 9 -21.72 -10.11 -19.16
CA PHE A 9 -22.17 -11.48 -18.87
C PHE A 9 -23.08 -12.04 -19.95
N ASP A 10 -24.03 -11.24 -20.45
CA ASP A 10 -24.93 -11.65 -21.52
C ASP A 10 -24.18 -11.90 -22.82
N SER A 11 -23.15 -11.10 -23.12
CA SER A 11 -22.25 -11.30 -24.26
C SER A 11 -21.47 -12.62 -24.14
N ILE A 12 -20.88 -12.89 -22.97
CA ILE A 12 -20.13 -14.14 -22.70
C ILE A 12 -21.07 -15.35 -22.81
N LYS A 13 -22.27 -15.28 -22.24
CA LYS A 13 -23.26 -16.37 -22.30
C LYS A 13 -23.75 -16.63 -23.72
N LYS A 14 -24.01 -15.57 -24.50
CA LYS A 14 -24.46 -15.63 -25.90
C LYS A 14 -23.33 -16.00 -26.88
N SER A 15 -22.07 -15.88 -26.49
CA SER A 15 -20.95 -16.24 -27.36
C SER A 15 -20.98 -17.72 -27.76
N LEU A 16 -20.81 -17.99 -29.06
CA LEU A 16 -20.75 -19.35 -29.60
C LEU A 16 -19.29 -19.84 -29.54
N ILE A 17 -18.87 -20.30 -28.35
CA ILE A 17 -17.57 -20.96 -28.15
C ILE A 17 -17.71 -22.43 -28.57
N LYS A 18 -17.99 -22.71 -29.84
CA LYS A 18 -18.09 -24.09 -30.36
C LYS A 18 -16.88 -24.49 -31.17
N LYS A 19 -16.32 -23.56 -31.94
CA LYS A 19 -15.09 -23.77 -32.71
C LYS A 19 -13.90 -23.46 -31.81
N ASN A 20 -12.97 -24.41 -31.67
CA ASN A 20 -11.77 -24.30 -30.83
C ASN A 20 -12.06 -24.08 -29.33
N ALA A 21 -13.10 -24.74 -28.78
CA ALA A 21 -13.47 -24.62 -27.37
C ALA A 21 -12.30 -24.90 -26.42
N HIS A 22 -11.47 -25.90 -26.74
CA HIS A 22 -10.22 -26.20 -26.04
C HIS A 22 -9.26 -25.00 -25.94
N VAL A 23 -9.01 -24.29 -27.05
CA VAL A 23 -8.10 -23.13 -27.09
C VAL A 23 -8.66 -21.99 -26.23
N VAL A 24 -9.97 -21.74 -26.33
CA VAL A 24 -10.61 -20.68 -25.54
C VAL A 24 -10.60 -21.02 -24.05
N LEU A 25 -10.78 -22.29 -23.69
CA LEU A 25 -10.69 -22.76 -22.31
C LEU A 25 -9.27 -22.60 -21.76
N GLU A 26 -8.25 -22.95 -22.54
CA GLU A 26 -6.85 -22.81 -22.16
C GLU A 26 -6.46 -21.34 -21.94
N GLU A 27 -6.84 -20.44 -22.85
CA GLU A 27 -6.63 -19.01 -22.69
C GLU A 27 -7.41 -18.43 -21.50
N ALA A 28 -8.64 -18.89 -21.25
CA ALA A 28 -9.41 -18.46 -20.09
C ALA A 28 -8.74 -18.90 -18.77
N ARG A 29 -8.16 -20.10 -18.72
CA ARG A 29 -7.36 -20.58 -17.58
C ARG A 29 -6.09 -19.75 -17.39
N ARG A 30 -5.39 -19.43 -18.47
CA ARG A 30 -4.20 -18.57 -18.44
C ARG A 30 -4.53 -17.18 -17.89
N LEU A 31 -5.60 -16.55 -18.39
CA LEU A 31 -6.06 -15.25 -17.91
C LEU A 31 -6.48 -15.29 -16.44
N TYR A 32 -7.17 -16.35 -16.02
CA TYR A 32 -7.57 -16.52 -14.62
C TYR A 32 -6.34 -16.66 -13.70
N ALA A 33 -5.33 -17.43 -14.11
CA ALA A 33 -4.09 -17.57 -13.35
C ALA A 33 -3.34 -16.23 -13.22
N LEU A 34 -3.21 -15.47 -14.33
CA LEU A 34 -2.60 -14.15 -14.33
C LEU A 34 -3.34 -13.17 -13.40
N GLU A 35 -4.67 -13.23 -13.39
CA GLU A 35 -5.49 -12.37 -12.55
C GLU A 35 -5.37 -12.73 -11.05
N GLN A 36 -5.24 -14.02 -10.74
CA GLN A 36 -4.95 -14.49 -9.38
C GLN A 36 -3.56 -14.04 -8.91
N GLU A 37 -2.56 -14.14 -9.78
CA GLU A 37 -1.20 -13.65 -9.49
C GLU A 37 -1.21 -12.13 -9.25
N ARG A 38 -1.94 -11.37 -10.08
CA ARG A 38 -2.13 -9.92 -9.91
C ARG A 38 -2.70 -9.57 -8.54
N ARG A 39 -3.73 -10.31 -8.09
CA ARG A 39 -4.32 -10.15 -6.76
C ARG A 39 -3.32 -10.48 -5.65
N ASN A 40 -2.62 -11.60 -5.76
CA ASN A 40 -1.62 -12.00 -4.77
C ASN A 40 -0.51 -10.95 -4.65
N GLY A 41 -0.05 -10.40 -5.78
CA GLY A 41 0.92 -9.31 -5.80
C GLY A 41 0.40 -8.04 -5.09
N ALA A 42 -0.90 -7.73 -5.22
CA ALA A 42 -1.52 -6.63 -4.47
C ALA A 42 -1.54 -6.90 -2.96
N ASP A 43 -1.83 -8.14 -2.54
CA ASP A 43 -1.80 -8.54 -1.13
C ASP A 43 -0.38 -8.44 -0.53
N THR A 44 0.63 -8.93 -1.24
CA THR A 44 2.04 -8.81 -0.80
C THR A 44 2.47 -7.35 -0.67
N LYS A 45 2.16 -6.50 -1.65
CA LYS A 45 2.52 -5.06 -1.60
C LYS A 45 1.81 -4.33 -0.46
N SER A 46 0.53 -4.62 -0.24
CA SER A 46 -0.24 -4.02 0.86
C SER A 46 0.36 -4.40 2.21
N GLY A 47 0.69 -5.68 2.40
CA GLY A 47 1.36 -6.18 3.61
C GLY A 47 2.68 -5.45 3.86
N LEU A 48 3.51 -5.27 2.83
CA LEU A 48 4.76 -4.52 2.92
C LEU A 48 4.54 -3.08 3.38
N TYR A 49 3.55 -2.38 2.80
CA TYR A 49 3.22 -1.01 3.22
C TYR A 49 2.75 -0.94 4.68
N LEU A 50 2.02 -1.95 5.16
CA LEU A 50 1.59 -1.99 6.56
C LEU A 50 2.78 -2.19 7.52
N THR A 51 3.75 -3.02 7.15
CA THR A 51 5.01 -3.16 7.89
C THR A 51 5.79 -1.84 7.92
N ALA A 52 5.87 -1.14 6.79
CA ALA A 52 6.49 0.19 6.72
C ALA A 52 5.78 1.20 7.64
N VAL A 53 4.44 1.21 7.63
CA VAL A 53 3.63 2.05 8.53
C VAL A 53 3.94 1.74 9.99
N ALA A 54 4.00 0.46 10.38
CA ALA A 54 4.34 0.08 11.76
C ALA A 54 5.74 0.56 12.18
N ALA A 55 6.73 0.45 11.31
CA ALA A 55 8.08 0.94 11.56
C ALA A 55 8.11 2.47 11.73
N LEU A 56 7.40 3.19 10.86
CA LEU A 56 7.31 4.65 10.94
C LEU A 56 6.54 5.12 12.18
N ILE A 57 5.48 4.42 12.62
CA ILE A 57 4.79 4.72 13.87
C ILE A 57 5.77 4.64 15.06
N ALA A 58 6.60 3.60 15.13
CA ALA A 58 7.60 3.49 16.19
C ALA A 58 8.61 4.64 16.16
N PHE A 59 9.01 5.07 14.96
CA PHE A 59 9.87 6.24 14.77
C PHE A 59 9.19 7.53 15.26
N PHE A 60 7.94 7.78 14.86
CA PHE A 60 7.19 8.97 15.29
C PHE A 60 6.98 9.01 16.81
N SER A 61 6.77 7.84 17.45
CA SER A 61 6.64 7.75 18.91
C SER A 61 7.92 8.12 19.67
N SER A 62 9.11 7.95 19.07
CA SER A 62 10.37 8.34 19.72
C SER A 62 10.77 9.79 19.48
N GLN A 63 10.21 10.42 18.44
CA GLN A 63 10.55 11.79 17.99
C GLN A 63 9.40 12.77 18.20
N ALA A 64 8.49 12.49 19.14
CA ALA A 64 7.37 13.39 19.40
C ALA A 64 7.89 14.76 19.87
N PRO A 65 7.50 15.87 19.22
CA PRO A 65 7.95 17.19 19.62
C PRO A 65 7.44 17.51 21.04
N GLU A 66 8.34 17.90 21.94
CA GLU A 66 7.97 18.34 23.28
C GLU A 66 7.27 19.69 23.17
N PHE A 67 6.04 19.84 23.67
CA PHE A 67 5.31 21.11 23.62
C PHE A 67 5.90 22.15 24.59
N THR A 68 7.12 22.62 24.32
CA THR A 68 7.75 23.73 25.02
C THR A 68 7.43 25.04 24.32
N SER A 69 7.55 26.16 25.04
CA SER A 69 7.24 27.50 24.52
C SER A 69 8.16 27.97 23.38
N GLN A 70 9.21 27.22 23.06
CA GLN A 70 10.20 27.51 22.02
C GLN A 70 9.99 26.69 20.74
N VAL A 71 9.08 25.70 20.73
CA VAL A 71 8.84 24.91 19.54
C VAL A 71 8.22 25.77 18.45
N SER A 72 8.88 25.76 17.28
CA SER A 72 8.32 26.38 16.09
C SER A 72 7.02 25.68 15.72
N TRP A 73 5.91 26.43 15.70
CA TRP A 73 4.62 25.95 15.21
C TRP A 73 4.71 25.23 13.86
N PHE A 74 5.67 25.62 13.01
CA PHE A 74 5.94 24.96 11.74
C PHE A 74 6.37 23.50 11.90
N SER A 75 7.22 23.19 12.89
CA SER A 75 7.65 21.80 13.16
C SER A 75 6.47 20.93 13.55
N VAL A 76 5.64 21.39 14.50
CA VAL A 76 4.42 20.69 14.94
C VAL A 76 3.47 20.43 13.78
N VAL A 77 3.21 21.44 12.93
CA VAL A 77 2.33 21.28 11.77
C VAL A 77 2.87 20.25 10.78
N THR A 78 4.17 20.29 10.46
CA THR A 78 4.78 19.32 9.54
C THR A 78 4.79 17.89 10.11
N PHE A 79 5.02 17.74 11.41
CA PHE A 79 4.91 16.46 12.11
C PHE A 79 3.50 15.89 12.04
N LEU A 80 2.48 16.71 12.35
CA LEU A 80 1.08 16.28 12.29
C LEU A 80 0.65 15.93 10.86
N LEU A 81 1.12 16.66 9.85
CA LEU A 81 0.88 16.32 8.45
C LEU A 81 1.52 14.96 8.07
N ALA A 82 2.75 14.71 8.52
CA ALA A 82 3.42 13.42 8.28
C ALA A 82 2.64 12.25 8.93
N VAL A 83 2.26 12.40 10.20
CA VAL A 83 1.47 11.40 10.93
C VAL A 83 0.10 11.18 10.28
N PHE A 84 -0.59 12.25 9.89
CA PHE A 84 -1.90 12.16 9.24
C PHE A 84 -1.83 11.39 7.92
N GLN A 85 -0.84 11.68 7.08
CA GLN A 85 -0.63 10.97 5.82
C GLN A 85 -0.24 9.50 6.06
N LEU A 86 0.53 9.22 7.12
CA LEU A 86 0.88 7.86 7.51
C LEU A 86 -0.35 7.04 7.93
N ILE A 87 -1.25 7.62 8.73
CA ILE A 87 -2.51 6.98 9.14
C ILE A 87 -3.35 6.67 7.90
N ARG A 88 -3.44 7.62 6.94
CA ARG A 88 -4.15 7.40 5.68
C ARG A 88 -3.55 6.23 4.88
N CYS A 89 -2.23 6.14 4.80
CA CYS A 89 -1.55 5.00 4.18
C CYS A 89 -1.95 3.67 4.85
N GLY A 90 -1.95 3.62 6.18
CA GLY A 90 -2.42 2.45 6.93
C GLY A 90 -3.87 2.06 6.60
N ILE A 91 -4.78 3.03 6.55
CA ILE A 91 -6.19 2.79 6.21
C ILE A 91 -6.34 2.23 4.80
N TRP A 92 -5.65 2.79 3.81
CA TRP A 92 -5.70 2.30 2.43
C TRP A 92 -5.09 0.91 2.29
N SER A 93 -3.99 0.62 3.00
CA SER A 93 -3.37 -0.70 2.99
C SER A 93 -4.27 -1.75 3.64
N LEU A 94 -4.92 -1.43 4.77
CA LEU A 94 -5.90 -2.33 5.39
C LEU A 94 -7.13 -2.56 4.51
N LYS A 95 -7.60 -1.53 3.80
CA LYS A 95 -8.67 -1.68 2.79
C LYS A 95 -8.24 -2.58 1.64
N ALA A 96 -6.99 -2.49 1.20
CA ALA A 96 -6.44 -3.37 0.20
C ALA A 96 -6.35 -4.81 0.71
N LEU A 97 -5.98 -5.06 1.97
CA LEU A 97 -5.94 -6.41 2.55
C LEU A 97 -7.30 -7.00 2.92
N LYS A 98 -8.37 -6.19 2.91
CA LYS A 98 -9.71 -6.65 3.28
C LYS A 98 -10.12 -7.86 2.45
N VAL A 99 -10.58 -8.90 3.13
CA VAL A 99 -11.12 -10.10 2.49
C VAL A 99 -12.42 -9.72 1.78
N THR A 100 -12.41 -9.82 0.46
CA THR A 100 -13.59 -9.65 -0.40
C THR A 100 -14.01 -10.99 -0.99
N GLY A 101 -15.32 -11.13 -1.22
CA GLY A 101 -15.89 -12.32 -1.86
C GLY A 101 -15.32 -12.48 -3.26
N TYR A 102 -14.88 -13.68 -3.60
CA TYR A 102 -14.18 -13.98 -4.84
C TYR A 102 -14.86 -15.15 -5.53
N ALA A 103 -15.12 -15.02 -6.83
CA ALA A 103 -15.71 -16.09 -7.62
C ALA A 103 -14.61 -17.08 -8.02
N LEU A 104 -14.63 -18.26 -7.40
CA LEU A 104 -13.83 -19.41 -7.81
C LEU A 104 -14.71 -20.38 -8.59
N LEU A 105 -14.10 -21.06 -9.56
CA LEU A 105 -14.69 -22.23 -10.17
C LEU A 105 -14.64 -23.36 -9.14
N ASP A 106 -15.79 -23.90 -8.74
CA ASP A 106 -15.83 -24.96 -7.73
C ASP A 106 -15.62 -26.34 -8.37
N TRP A 107 -15.07 -27.30 -7.63
CA TRP A 107 -14.91 -28.68 -8.11
C TRP A 107 -16.26 -29.31 -8.48
N LYS A 108 -17.35 -28.87 -7.84
CA LYS A 108 -18.72 -29.27 -8.17
C LYS A 108 -19.11 -28.88 -9.59
N ASP A 109 -18.66 -27.72 -10.06
CA ASP A 109 -18.94 -27.26 -11.43
C ASP A 109 -18.31 -28.18 -12.49
N LEU A 110 -17.26 -28.93 -12.13
CA LEU A 110 -16.59 -29.90 -12.99
C LEU A 110 -17.28 -31.27 -12.97
N ILE A 111 -17.90 -31.67 -11.86
CA ILE A 111 -18.52 -32.99 -11.69
C ILE A 111 -19.99 -32.99 -12.13
N GLU A 112 -20.73 -31.92 -11.84
CA GLU A 112 -22.18 -31.83 -12.10
C GLU A 112 -22.51 -31.53 -13.58
N GLN A 113 -21.49 -31.31 -14.42
CA GLN A 113 -21.71 -30.93 -15.80
C GLN A 113 -22.01 -32.16 -16.67
N PRO A 114 -23.18 -32.21 -17.35
CA PRO A 114 -23.56 -33.37 -18.12
C PRO A 114 -22.58 -33.58 -19.29
N SER A 115 -22.12 -34.83 -19.46
CA SER A 115 -21.28 -35.30 -20.56
C SER A 115 -21.95 -34.94 -21.88
N SER A 116 -21.52 -33.81 -22.46
CA SER A 116 -22.09 -33.24 -23.66
C SER A 116 -20.96 -32.64 -24.48
N ALA A 117 -21.12 -32.61 -25.81
CA ALA A 117 -20.14 -32.08 -26.76
C ALA A 117 -19.75 -30.61 -26.50
N ASP A 118 -20.46 -29.91 -25.61
CA ASP A 118 -20.25 -28.51 -25.25
C ASP A 118 -19.63 -28.32 -23.84
N PHE A 119 -19.08 -29.36 -23.20
CA PHE A 119 -18.47 -29.27 -21.85
C PHE A 119 -17.41 -28.15 -21.75
N GLU A 120 -16.40 -28.18 -22.64
CA GLU A 120 -15.31 -27.18 -22.66
C GLU A 120 -15.84 -25.76 -22.89
N SER A 121 -16.85 -25.63 -23.75
CA SER A 121 -17.52 -24.36 -24.04
C SER A 121 -18.18 -23.76 -22.80
N ASN A 122 -18.93 -24.59 -22.08
CA ASN A 122 -19.63 -24.17 -20.88
C ASN A 122 -18.66 -23.87 -19.73
N LEU A 123 -17.59 -24.65 -19.60
CA LEU A 123 -16.54 -24.41 -18.62
C LEU A 123 -15.81 -23.09 -18.89
N ALA A 124 -15.46 -22.82 -20.16
CA ALA A 124 -14.86 -21.56 -20.56
C ALA A 124 -15.79 -20.37 -20.25
N LYS A 125 -17.09 -20.49 -20.52
CA LYS A 125 -18.07 -19.44 -20.18
C LYS A 125 -18.14 -19.18 -18.67
N LYS A 126 -18.19 -20.22 -17.84
CA LYS A 126 -18.20 -20.08 -16.37
C LYS A 126 -16.94 -19.37 -15.89
N LEU A 127 -15.78 -19.75 -16.43
CA LEU A 127 -14.49 -19.15 -16.06
C LEU A 127 -14.37 -17.69 -16.51
N LEU A 128 -14.86 -17.34 -17.70
CA LEU A 128 -14.90 -15.96 -18.18
C LEU A 128 -15.88 -15.10 -17.34
N CYS A 129 -17.00 -15.68 -16.89
CA CYS A 129 -17.91 -14.99 -15.97
C CYS A 129 -17.23 -14.72 -14.63
N SER A 130 -16.59 -15.73 -14.02
CA SER A 130 -15.89 -15.52 -12.74
C SER A 130 -14.74 -14.51 -12.89
N LEU A 131 -13.98 -14.57 -13.99
CA LEU A 131 -12.95 -13.60 -14.31
C LEU A 131 -13.50 -12.17 -14.39
N ARG A 132 -14.61 -11.95 -15.12
CA ARG A 132 -15.21 -10.62 -15.26
C ARG A 132 -15.69 -10.06 -13.92
N TYR A 133 -16.29 -10.89 -13.07
CA TYR A 133 -16.71 -10.52 -11.73
C TYR A 133 -15.51 -10.12 -10.85
N ASN A 134 -14.46 -10.92 -10.88
CA ASN A 134 -13.25 -10.70 -10.08
C ASN A 134 -12.44 -9.49 -10.57
N TYR A 135 -12.52 -9.13 -11.85
CA TYR A 135 -11.75 -8.05 -12.44
C TYR A 135 -12.02 -6.69 -11.77
N ASP A 136 -13.29 -6.36 -11.54
CA ASP A 136 -13.67 -5.09 -10.91
C ASP A 136 -13.19 -5.05 -9.45
N LEU A 137 -13.35 -6.16 -8.72
CA LEU A 137 -12.90 -6.29 -7.32
C LEU A 137 -11.38 -6.16 -7.19
N ASN A 138 -10.64 -6.80 -8.10
CA ASN A 138 -9.18 -6.72 -8.11
C ASN A 138 -8.70 -5.33 -8.54
N ASN A 139 -9.43 -4.64 -9.41
CA ASN A 139 -9.10 -3.26 -9.78
C ASN A 139 -9.30 -2.28 -8.62
N ASP A 140 -10.38 -2.43 -7.85
CA ASP A 140 -10.59 -1.65 -6.63
C ASP A 140 -9.47 -1.90 -5.61
N LYS A 141 -9.06 -3.17 -5.47
CA LYS A 141 -7.95 -3.57 -4.62
C LYS A 141 -6.64 -2.91 -5.04
N LEU A 142 -6.29 -2.97 -6.32
CA LEU A 142 -5.10 -2.31 -6.88
C LEU A 142 -5.15 -0.80 -6.71
N THR A 143 -6.33 -0.19 -6.85
CA THR A 143 -6.51 1.24 -6.59
C THR A 143 -6.15 1.58 -5.13
N ASN A 144 -6.61 0.77 -4.17
CA ASN A 144 -6.24 0.96 -2.76
C ASN A 144 -4.72 0.79 -2.54
N VAL A 145 -4.06 -0.15 -3.23
CA VAL A 145 -2.59 -0.31 -3.19
C VAL A 145 -1.87 0.93 -3.71
N ASN A 146 -2.30 1.45 -4.86
CA ASN A 146 -1.70 2.65 -5.44
C ASN A 146 -1.91 3.87 -4.53
N MET A 147 -3.11 4.04 -3.97
CA MET A 147 -3.37 5.11 -3.00
C MET A 147 -2.53 4.98 -1.73
N SER A 148 -2.25 3.75 -1.28
CA SER A 148 -1.34 3.50 -0.15
C SER A 148 0.09 3.96 -0.47
N TYR A 149 0.58 3.63 -1.67
CA TYR A 149 1.90 4.05 -2.12
C TYR A 149 2.04 5.59 -2.19
N GLU A 150 1.08 6.27 -2.80
CA GLU A 150 1.10 7.73 -2.92
C GLU A 150 1.03 8.43 -1.55
N THR A 151 0.20 7.90 -0.64
CA THR A 151 0.11 8.44 0.73
C THR A 151 1.36 8.15 1.55
N LEU A 152 2.03 7.01 1.33
CA LEU A 152 3.32 6.70 1.94
C LEU A 152 4.41 7.68 1.46
N ILE A 153 4.51 7.94 0.15
CA ILE A 153 5.43 8.95 -0.39
C ILE A 153 5.16 10.31 0.25
N SER A 154 3.89 10.72 0.32
CA SER A 154 3.53 11.99 0.94
C SER A 154 3.91 12.05 2.42
N ALA A 155 3.72 10.97 3.18
CA ALA A 155 4.15 10.89 4.58
C ALA A 155 5.68 11.01 4.71
N SER A 156 6.43 10.30 3.86
CA SER A 156 7.89 10.39 3.83
C SER A 156 8.38 11.80 3.47
N PHE A 157 7.72 12.48 2.54
CA PHE A 157 8.06 13.85 2.18
C PHE A 157 7.90 14.82 3.36
N TRP A 158 6.75 14.78 4.05
CA TRP A 158 6.53 15.63 5.23
C TRP A 158 7.47 15.29 6.39
N LEU A 159 7.81 14.00 6.56
CA LEU A 159 8.80 13.57 7.52
C LEU A 159 10.18 14.16 7.23
N VAL A 160 10.63 14.16 5.98
CA VAL A 160 11.91 14.77 5.60
C VAL A 160 11.92 16.27 5.91
N ILE A 161 10.84 16.98 5.59
CA ILE A 161 10.71 18.41 5.93
C ILE A 161 10.80 18.63 7.44
N TYR A 162 10.07 17.84 8.22
CA TYR A 162 10.12 17.90 9.68
C TYR A 162 11.56 17.72 10.20
N LEU A 163 12.27 16.70 9.72
CA LEU A 163 13.66 16.45 10.14
C LEU A 163 14.61 17.59 9.79
N VAL A 164 14.44 18.22 8.62
CA VAL A 164 15.25 19.39 8.23
C VAL A 164 14.99 20.57 9.17
N ILE A 165 13.73 20.82 9.53
CA ILE A 165 13.35 21.89 10.45
C ILE A 165 13.97 21.65 11.84
N GLU A 166 13.89 20.43 12.36
CA GLU A 166 14.48 20.04 13.65
C GLU A 166 15.99 20.21 13.66
N ILE A 167 16.68 19.81 12.58
CA ILE A 167 18.14 20.01 12.45
C ILE A 167 18.48 21.50 12.46
N ILE A 168 17.75 22.34 11.72
CA ILE A 168 17.99 23.78 11.66
C ILE A 168 17.77 24.42 13.04
N GLN A 169 16.71 24.04 13.75
CA GLN A 169 16.46 24.53 15.10
C GLN A 169 17.58 24.16 16.06
N SER A 170 18.03 22.91 16.05
CA SER A 170 19.14 22.44 16.88
C SER A 170 20.44 23.22 16.61
N ILE A 171 20.75 23.50 15.34
CA ILE A 171 21.92 24.32 14.96
C ILE A 171 21.77 25.76 15.45
N LEU A 172 20.59 26.36 15.30
CA LEU A 172 20.33 27.73 15.75
C LEU A 172 20.45 27.83 17.28
N GLU A 173 19.83 26.92 18.03
CA GLU A 173 19.92 26.87 19.49
C GLU A 173 21.37 26.73 19.97
N GLN A 174 22.17 25.89 19.32
CA GLN A 174 23.60 25.74 19.61
C GLN A 174 24.39 27.02 19.33
N THR A 175 23.97 27.81 18.34
CA THR A 175 24.58 29.10 17.99
C THR A 175 24.21 30.19 19.00
N TYR A 176 22.96 30.22 19.48
CA TYR A 176 22.49 31.22 20.46
C TYR A 176 22.96 30.95 21.89
N SER A 177 23.17 29.67 22.26
CA SER A 177 23.64 29.28 23.61
C SER A 177 25.16 29.39 23.80
N ASN A 178 25.94 29.62 22.74
CA ASN A 178 27.38 29.91 22.79
C ASN A 178 27.70 31.35 22.36
N PRO A 179 27.43 32.38 23.18
CA PRO A 179 27.97 33.73 22.95
C PRO A 179 29.47 33.82 23.26
N SER A 180 30.10 32.78 23.82
CA SER A 180 31.47 32.79 24.34
C SER A 180 32.52 32.20 23.39
N MET A 181 32.45 32.46 22.08
CA MET A 181 33.62 32.31 21.19
C MET A 181 34.61 33.49 21.37
N TYR A 182 34.79 33.94 22.61
CA TYR A 182 35.82 34.89 23.06
C TYR A 182 36.41 34.52 24.43
N ASP A 183 36.14 33.34 24.98
CA ASP A 183 36.86 32.85 26.15
C ASP A 183 37.10 31.35 26.05
N ALA A 184 38.33 30.93 26.33
CA ALA A 184 38.81 29.56 26.15
C ALA A 184 38.01 28.58 27.03
N THR A 185 37.09 27.83 26.42
CA THR A 185 36.38 26.73 27.09
C THR A 185 37.24 25.48 27.13
N LEU A 186 37.61 25.10 28.35
CA LEU A 186 38.41 23.93 28.68
C LEU A 186 37.54 22.66 28.56
N TYR A 187 37.79 21.83 27.55
CA TYR A 187 37.09 20.57 27.37
C TYR A 187 37.74 19.48 28.23
N ILE A 188 37.01 18.99 29.24
CA ILE A 188 37.44 17.84 30.05
C ILE A 188 36.78 16.58 29.46
N CYS A 189 37.60 15.69 28.89
CA CYS A 189 37.14 14.38 28.45
C CYS A 189 36.96 13.45 29.67
N SER A 190 35.72 13.03 29.94
CA SER A 190 35.34 12.15 31.06
C SER A 190 36.05 10.79 31.09
N TRP A 191 36.70 10.39 29.99
CA TRP A 191 37.36 9.09 29.89
C TRP A 191 38.88 9.16 30.09
N CYS A 192 39.49 10.33 29.98
CA CYS A 192 40.97 10.46 30.00
C CYS A 192 41.52 11.52 30.96
N ASN A 193 40.67 12.32 31.61
CA ASN A 193 41.04 13.35 32.60
C ASN A 193 42.26 14.23 32.21
N PHE A 194 42.41 14.49 30.90
CA PHE A 194 43.44 15.35 30.35
C PHE A 194 42.76 16.63 29.85
N SER A 195 43.28 17.77 30.29
CA SER A 195 42.80 19.09 29.91
C SER A 195 43.76 19.72 28.90
N TYR A 196 43.20 20.28 27.83
CA TYR A 196 43.92 21.14 26.90
C TYR A 196 43.27 22.52 26.93
N THR A 197 44.10 23.56 27.03
CA THR A 197 43.77 24.98 26.88
C THR A 197 43.75 25.38 25.41
#